data_AF-A0A6I5C8W7-F1
#
_entry.id   AF-A0A6I5C8W7-F1
#
_cell.length_a   1.000
_cell.length_b   1.000
_cell.length_c   1.000
_cell.angle_alpha   90.00
_cell.angle_beta   90.00
_cell.angle_gamma   90.00
#
_symmetry.space_group_name_H-M   'P 1'
#
loop_
_entity.id
_entity.type
_entity.pdbx_description
1 polymer ?
#
loop_
_entity_poly.entity_id
_entity_poly.type
_entity_poly.pdbx_seq_one_letter_code
_entity_poly.pdbx_strand_id
1 'polypeptide(L)'
;MAVRISESPWIAFLDDDNEWEPDHLASLLACARRTGHRAVHSQLRMLHSDGTPYLEQLDPWTADEDAARAEYARMRDRGVVAPGTCVRRDRLDPLDTPDPVVSVDTGEWLLARELLLRVPFRDDFDAADEAARTGEDDKLAADLRRAREPVSCTGLPTLRYYLGGYSNNFASAFDPTFSWRA
;
A
#
# COMPACT_ATOMS: atom_id res chain seq x y z
N MET A 1 15.75 -7.28 -6.89
CA MET A 1 16.29 -8.08 -8.02
C MET A 1 15.30 -8.27 -9.17
N ALA A 2 14.05 -8.69 -8.91
CA ALA A 2 13.03 -9.01 -9.94
C ALA A 2 12.78 -7.90 -10.98
N VAL A 3 12.68 -6.62 -10.55
CA VAL A 3 12.51 -5.48 -11.46
C VAL A 3 13.61 -5.38 -12.53
N ARG A 4 14.86 -5.65 -12.14
CA ARG A 4 16.02 -5.51 -13.04
C ARG A 4 16.01 -6.57 -14.14
N ILE A 5 15.60 -7.80 -13.81
CA ILE A 5 15.57 -8.93 -14.75
C ILE A 5 14.28 -9.01 -15.56
N SER A 6 13.19 -8.41 -15.09
CA SER A 6 11.93 -8.37 -15.85
C SER A 6 12.11 -7.56 -17.15
N GLU A 7 11.53 -8.05 -18.24
CA GLU A 7 11.44 -7.32 -19.52
C GLU A 7 10.08 -6.61 -19.69
N SER A 8 9.15 -6.81 -18.74
CA SER A 8 7.83 -6.19 -18.82
C SER A 8 7.92 -4.67 -18.60
N PRO A 9 7.19 -3.86 -19.38
CA PRO A 9 7.21 -2.40 -19.23
C PRO A 9 6.51 -1.92 -17.95
N TRP A 10 5.66 -2.76 -17.37
CA TRP A 10 4.92 -2.49 -16.14
C TRP A 10 5.20 -3.58 -15.12
N ILE A 11 5.28 -3.17 -13.85
CA ILE A 11 5.48 -4.03 -12.70
C ILE A 11 4.35 -3.76 -11.71
N ALA A 12 3.78 -4.84 -11.20
CA ALA A 12 2.84 -4.85 -10.08
C ALA A 12 3.36 -5.84 -9.03
N PHE A 13 2.86 -5.72 -7.81
CA PHE A 13 3.30 -6.48 -6.65
C PHE A 13 2.10 -7.16 -6.02
N LEU A 14 2.28 -8.36 -5.50
CA LEU A 14 1.21 -9.09 -4.82
C LEU A 14 1.86 -9.93 -3.73
N ASP A 15 1.44 -9.67 -2.49
CA ASP A 15 1.81 -10.50 -1.34
C ASP A 15 1.12 -11.86 -1.45
N ASP A 16 1.74 -12.89 -0.88
CA ASP A 16 1.28 -14.27 -1.02
C ASP A 16 0.00 -14.59 -0.24
N ASP A 17 -0.38 -13.71 0.69
CA ASP A 17 -1.63 -13.76 1.46
C ASP A 17 -2.74 -12.86 0.88
N ASN A 18 -2.47 -12.14 -0.19
CA ASN A 18 -3.40 -11.20 -0.82
C ASN A 18 -3.88 -11.67 -2.20
N GLU A 19 -5.00 -11.11 -2.66
CA GLU A 19 -5.58 -11.45 -3.96
C GLU A 19 -6.01 -10.21 -4.74
N TRP A 20 -5.99 -10.32 -6.07
CA TRP A 20 -6.57 -9.32 -6.95
C TRP A 20 -7.95 -9.73 -7.45
N GLU A 21 -8.84 -8.75 -7.59
CA GLU A 21 -10.05 -8.93 -8.40
C GLU A 21 -9.64 -9.17 -9.88
N PRO A 22 -10.46 -9.91 -10.67
CA PRO A 22 -10.10 -10.26 -12.05
C PRO A 22 -9.78 -9.08 -12.97
N ASP A 23 -10.32 -7.89 -12.68
CA ASP A 23 -10.14 -6.67 -13.46
C ASP A 23 -9.03 -5.73 -12.92
N HIS A 24 -8.33 -6.10 -11.85
CA HIS A 24 -7.32 -5.28 -11.18
C HIS A 24 -6.28 -4.72 -12.16
N LEU A 25 -5.51 -5.58 -12.83
CA LEU A 25 -4.46 -5.15 -13.76
C LEU A 25 -5.00 -4.42 -14.98
N ALA A 26 -6.17 -4.84 -15.49
CA ALA A 26 -6.80 -4.20 -16.64
C ALA A 26 -7.21 -2.75 -16.31
N SER A 27 -7.74 -2.53 -15.11
CA SER A 27 -8.14 -1.20 -14.63
C SER A 27 -6.94 -0.26 -14.44
N LEU A 28 -5.83 -0.77 -13.90
CA LEU A 28 -4.58 -0.03 -13.72
C LEU A 28 -3.97 0.35 -15.06
N LEU A 29 -3.86 -0.60 -16.00
CA LEU A 29 -3.37 -0.31 -17.35
C LEU A 29 -4.24 0.71 -18.08
N ALA A 30 -5.57 0.63 -17.93
CA ALA A 30 -6.48 1.61 -18.49
C ALA A 30 -6.26 3.01 -17.87
N CYS A 31 -6.05 3.08 -16.55
CA CYS A 31 -5.74 4.34 -15.86
C CYS A 31 -4.41 4.94 -16.34
N ALA A 32 -3.35 4.14 -16.42
CA ALA A 32 -2.04 4.56 -16.90
C ALA A 32 -2.12 5.10 -18.35
N ARG A 33 -2.84 4.39 -19.24
CA ARG A 33 -3.05 4.83 -20.63
C ARG A 33 -3.84 6.14 -20.71
N ARG A 34 -4.90 6.28 -19.90
CA ARG A 34 -5.76 7.47 -19.90
C ARG A 34 -5.05 8.71 -19.38
N THR A 35 -4.19 8.55 -18.38
CA THR A 35 -3.52 9.66 -17.68
C THR A 35 -2.13 9.95 -18.24
N GLY A 36 -1.50 8.96 -18.88
CA GLY A 36 -0.09 9.02 -19.26
C GLY A 36 0.88 8.89 -18.09
N HIS A 37 0.39 8.60 -16.88
CA HIS A 37 1.21 8.51 -15.67
C HIS A 37 1.94 7.16 -15.59
N ARG A 38 3.17 7.19 -15.07
CA ARG A 38 4.02 6.01 -14.88
C ARG A 38 3.81 5.33 -13.53
N ALA A 39 3.09 5.97 -12.63
CA ALA A 39 2.67 5.40 -11.36
C ALA A 39 1.15 5.54 -11.24
N VAL A 40 0.47 4.40 -11.17
CA VAL A 40 -0.97 4.34 -10.92
C VAL A 40 -1.26 3.29 -9.86
N HIS A 41 -2.33 3.49 -9.10
CA HIS A 41 -2.73 2.52 -8.08
C HIS A 41 -4.24 2.32 -8.03
N SER A 42 -4.64 1.21 -7.43
CA SER A 42 -6.04 0.89 -7.17
C SER A 42 -6.50 1.46 -5.84
N GLN A 43 -7.48 0.80 -5.24
CA GLN A 43 -7.88 0.87 -3.84
C GLN A 43 -7.95 -0.57 -3.32
N LEU A 44 -8.14 -0.75 -2.01
CA LEU A 44 -8.25 -2.08 -1.42
C LEU A 44 -9.56 -2.31 -0.65
N ARG A 45 -9.87 -3.59 -0.43
CA ARG A 45 -10.87 -4.09 0.50
C ARG A 45 -10.16 -4.82 1.62
N MET A 46 -10.39 -4.42 2.86
CA MET A 46 -9.89 -5.11 4.04
C MET A 46 -10.82 -6.29 4.38
N LEU A 47 -10.26 -7.49 4.47
CA LEU A 47 -10.98 -8.72 4.75
C LEU A 47 -10.37 -9.39 5.98
N HIS A 48 -11.17 -10.06 6.79
CA HIS A 48 -10.66 -11.04 7.75
C HIS A 48 -10.08 -12.24 7.02
N SER A 49 -9.28 -13.08 7.71
CA SER A 49 -8.67 -14.29 7.15
C SER A 49 -9.68 -15.31 6.59
N ASP A 50 -10.94 -15.24 7.00
CA ASP A 50 -12.04 -16.08 6.47
C ASP A 50 -12.73 -15.46 5.24
N GLY A 51 -12.25 -14.32 4.75
CA GLY A 51 -12.76 -13.57 3.62
C GLY A 51 -13.96 -12.65 3.94
N THR A 52 -14.42 -12.60 5.20
CA THR A 52 -15.49 -11.68 5.58
C THR A 52 -14.99 -10.22 5.62
N PRO A 53 -15.84 -9.21 5.31
CA PRO A 53 -15.42 -7.82 5.33
C PRO A 53 -14.99 -7.35 6.73
N TYR A 54 -13.85 -6.64 6.82
CA TYR A 54 -13.45 -5.92 8.02
C TYR A 54 -14.25 -4.61 8.11
N LEU A 55 -15.18 -4.52 9.07
CA LEU A 55 -16.09 -3.37 9.25
C LEU A 55 -15.87 -2.62 10.56
N GLU A 56 -14.85 -2.98 11.32
CA GLU A 56 -14.54 -2.32 12.59
C GLU A 56 -14.09 -0.88 12.34
N GLN A 57 -14.33 -0.02 13.34
CA GLN A 57 -13.92 1.38 13.32
C GLN A 57 -12.60 1.56 14.07
N LEU A 58 -11.63 0.70 13.74
CA LEU A 58 -10.29 0.64 14.29
C LEU A 58 -9.29 0.54 13.13
N ASP A 59 -8.12 1.13 13.30
CA ASP A 59 -7.00 0.92 12.39
C ASP A 59 -6.35 -0.45 12.68
N PRO A 60 -6.33 -1.39 11.72
CA PRO A 60 -5.91 -2.77 11.99
C PRO A 60 -4.39 -2.92 12.16
N TRP A 61 -3.59 -1.91 11.83
CA TRP A 61 -2.13 -1.91 12.00
C TRP A 61 -1.68 -1.28 13.34
N THR A 62 -2.63 -0.83 14.15
CA THR A 62 -2.36 -0.22 15.46
C THR A 62 -2.81 -1.14 16.59
N ALA A 63 -1.85 -1.62 17.40
CA ALA A 63 -2.11 -2.61 18.45
C ALA A 63 -2.91 -2.07 19.65
N ASP A 64 -2.71 -0.79 20.00
CA ASP A 64 -3.45 -0.15 21.09
C ASP A 64 -4.83 0.32 20.58
N GLU A 65 -5.91 -0.10 21.24
CA GLU A 65 -7.26 0.13 20.73
C GLU A 65 -7.64 1.62 20.69
N ASP A 66 -7.24 2.40 21.69
CA ASP A 66 -7.54 3.83 21.74
C ASP A 66 -6.79 4.58 20.62
N ALA A 67 -5.52 4.23 20.39
CA ALA A 67 -4.74 4.73 19.27
C ALA A 67 -5.32 4.28 17.91
N ALA A 68 -5.76 3.03 17.78
CA ALA A 68 -6.36 2.50 16.58
C ALA A 68 -7.68 3.22 16.23
N ARG A 69 -8.48 3.55 17.24
CA ARG A 69 -9.71 4.33 17.09
C ARG A 69 -9.42 5.77 16.67
N ALA A 70 -8.39 6.38 17.24
CA ALA A 70 -7.95 7.72 16.86
C ALA A 70 -7.43 7.75 15.41
N GLU A 71 -6.68 6.74 14.99
CA GLU A 71 -6.17 6.62 13.63
C GLU A 71 -7.29 6.38 12.62
N TYR A 72 -8.25 5.50 12.92
CA TYR A 72 -9.44 5.33 12.10
C TYR A 72 -10.20 6.66 11.92
N ALA A 73 -10.40 7.42 13.01
CA ALA A 73 -11.06 8.71 12.94
C ALA A 73 -10.29 9.71 12.06
N ARG A 74 -8.96 9.75 12.17
CA ARG A 74 -8.08 10.58 11.33
C ARG A 74 -8.21 10.21 9.85
N MET A 75 -8.16 8.93 9.51
CA MET A 75 -8.31 8.44 8.13
C MET A 75 -9.72 8.70 7.58
N ARG A 76 -10.75 8.58 8.43
CA ARG A 76 -12.14 8.89 8.07
C ARG A 76 -12.32 10.37 7.72
N ASP A 77 -11.77 11.26 8.54
CA ASP A 77 -11.87 12.71 8.32
C ASP A 77 -11.15 13.13 7.02
N ARG A 78 -10.20 12.32 6.54
CA ARG A 78 -9.52 12.45 5.24
C ARG A 78 -10.20 11.69 4.09
N GLY A 79 -11.33 11.04 4.34
CA GLY A 79 -12.10 10.28 3.34
C GLY A 79 -11.46 8.97 2.87
N VAL A 80 -10.44 8.47 3.58
CA VAL A 80 -9.76 7.21 3.26
C VAL A 80 -10.65 6.03 3.66
N VAL A 81 -11.24 6.06 4.85
CA VAL A 81 -12.18 5.03 5.34
C VAL A 81 -13.56 5.62 5.60
N ALA A 82 -14.58 4.77 5.65
CA ALA A 82 -15.93 5.16 6.03
C ALA A 82 -16.63 4.04 6.83
N PRO A 83 -17.54 4.37 7.76
CA PRO A 83 -18.30 3.35 8.48
C PRO A 83 -19.17 2.49 7.53
N GLY A 84 -19.30 1.20 7.85
CA GLY A 84 -20.17 0.28 7.11
C GLY A 84 -19.61 -0.20 5.77
N THR A 85 -18.34 0.08 5.47
CA THR A 85 -17.63 -0.47 4.32
C THR A 85 -16.24 -0.97 4.73
N CYS A 86 -15.74 -1.99 4.02
CA CYS A 86 -14.37 -2.45 4.14
C CYS A 86 -13.42 -1.83 3.12
N VAL A 87 -13.89 -0.87 2.33
CA VAL A 87 -13.08 -0.21 1.30
C VAL A 87 -12.20 0.86 1.92
N ARG A 88 -10.89 0.79 1.63
CA ARG A 88 -9.92 1.83 1.93
C ARG A 88 -9.57 2.58 0.64
N ARG A 89 -9.76 3.91 0.67
CA ARG A 89 -9.55 4.81 -0.47
C ARG A 89 -8.18 5.45 -0.37
N ASP A 90 -7.17 4.60 -0.42
CA ASP A 90 -5.78 5.01 -0.26
C ASP A 90 -5.36 6.04 -1.29
N ARG A 91 -4.40 6.87 -0.89
CA ARG A 91 -3.89 7.97 -1.72
C ARG A 91 -2.39 8.17 -1.50
N LEU A 92 -1.76 8.69 -2.53
CA LEU A 92 -0.44 9.30 -2.45
C LEU A 92 -0.57 10.79 -2.77
N ASP A 93 -0.86 11.59 -1.75
CA ASP A 93 -1.00 13.03 -1.91
C ASP A 93 0.39 13.67 -2.19
N PRO A 94 0.48 14.71 -3.04
CA PRO A 94 1.74 15.38 -3.37
C PRO A 94 2.54 15.85 -2.14
N LEU A 95 3.86 16.03 -2.30
CA LEU A 95 4.76 16.41 -1.21
C LEU A 95 4.32 17.70 -0.49
N ASP A 96 3.85 18.70 -1.24
CA ASP A 96 3.51 20.02 -0.72
C ASP A 96 2.06 20.12 -0.21
N THR A 97 1.31 19.00 -0.21
CA THR A 97 -0.07 18.98 0.29
C THR A 97 -0.07 19.14 1.81
N PRO A 98 -0.78 20.13 2.38
CA PRO A 98 -0.96 20.23 3.82
C PRO A 98 -1.68 19.00 4.35
N ASP A 99 -1.10 18.35 5.36
CA ASP A 99 -1.62 17.14 5.99
C ASP A 99 -1.94 15.99 5.00
N PRO A 100 -0.92 15.48 4.28
CA PRO A 100 -1.11 14.54 3.18
C PRO A 100 -1.57 13.16 3.66
N VAL A 101 -2.36 12.48 2.83
CA VAL A 101 -2.53 11.02 2.88
C VAL A 101 -1.43 10.35 2.07
N VAL A 102 -0.76 9.39 2.71
CA VAL A 102 0.29 8.55 2.14
C VAL A 102 0.01 7.16 2.67
N SER A 103 -0.75 6.37 1.92
CA SER A 103 -1.29 5.10 2.44
C SER A 103 -1.48 4.01 1.39
N VAL A 104 -0.94 4.20 0.18
CA VAL A 104 -1.08 3.22 -0.89
C VAL A 104 -0.26 1.99 -0.57
N ASP A 105 -0.93 0.86 -0.44
CA ASP A 105 -0.34 -0.44 -0.20
C ASP A 105 0.45 -0.93 -1.42
N THR A 106 1.50 -1.73 -1.18
CA THR A 106 2.35 -2.30 -2.24
C THR A 106 1.53 -3.04 -3.30
N GLY A 107 0.51 -3.79 -2.88
CA GLY A 107 -0.37 -4.59 -3.73
C GLY A 107 -1.32 -3.79 -4.64
N GLU A 108 -1.43 -2.47 -4.42
CA GLU A 108 -2.27 -1.60 -5.22
C GLU A 108 -1.56 -1.03 -6.46
N TRP A 109 -0.23 -1.08 -6.48
CA TRP A 109 0.58 -0.36 -7.47
C TRP A 109 0.67 -1.07 -8.83
N LEU A 110 0.58 -0.27 -9.90
CA LEU A 110 1.18 -0.55 -11.20
C LEU A 110 2.17 0.56 -11.54
N LEU A 111 3.44 0.19 -11.64
CA LEU A 111 4.54 1.12 -11.86
C LEU A 111 5.25 0.79 -13.17
N ALA A 112 5.58 1.82 -13.94
CA ALA A 112 6.41 1.65 -15.13
C ALA A 112 7.79 1.16 -14.69
N ARG A 113 8.32 0.13 -15.35
CA ARG A 113 9.62 -0.45 -15.00
C ARG A 113 10.74 0.59 -15.01
N GLU A 114 10.73 1.48 -16.00
CA GLU A 114 11.69 2.59 -16.11
C GLU A 114 11.66 3.56 -14.93
N LEU A 115 10.50 3.73 -14.29
CA LEU A 115 10.36 4.51 -13.07
C LEU A 115 10.99 3.75 -11.89
N LEU A 116 10.69 2.47 -11.72
CA LEU A 116 11.26 1.64 -10.66
C LEU A 116 12.78 1.42 -10.79
N LEU A 117 13.35 1.58 -11.99
CA LEU A 117 14.80 1.59 -12.16
C LEU A 117 15.45 2.90 -11.69
N ARG A 118 14.71 4.01 -11.64
CA ARG A 118 15.16 5.32 -11.17
C ARG A 118 14.84 5.55 -9.70
N VAL A 119 13.68 5.08 -9.26
CA VAL A 119 13.15 5.15 -7.89
C VAL A 119 12.94 3.70 -7.43
N PRO A 120 14.02 3.01 -6.99
CA PRO A 120 13.94 1.60 -6.64
C PRO A 120 13.21 1.41 -5.31
N PHE A 121 12.58 0.23 -5.15
CA PHE A 121 12.26 -0.28 -3.82
C PHE A 121 13.55 -0.40 -3.00
N ARG A 122 13.53 0.20 -1.82
CA ARG A 122 14.62 0.13 -0.85
C ARG A 122 14.40 -1.06 0.07
N ASP A 123 15.42 -1.89 0.17
CA ASP A 123 15.49 -3.07 1.03
C ASP A 123 16.49 -2.89 2.19
N ASP A 124 17.09 -1.70 2.31
CA ASP A 124 17.93 -1.30 3.43
C ASP A 124 17.06 -0.73 4.56
N PHE A 125 17.23 -1.22 5.79
CA PHE A 125 16.52 -0.75 6.98
C PHE A 125 17.50 -0.37 8.08
N ASP A 126 17.23 0.75 8.75
CA ASP A 126 18.01 1.21 9.91
C ASP A 126 17.18 1.28 11.21
N ALA A 127 17.83 1.67 12.31
CA ALA A 127 17.17 1.76 13.62
C ALA A 127 16.08 2.85 13.68
N ALA A 128 16.14 3.86 12.81
CA ALA A 128 15.10 4.88 12.73
C ALA A 128 13.87 4.34 12.01
N ASP A 129 14.06 3.53 10.96
CA ASP A 129 12.97 2.82 10.29
C ASP A 129 12.25 1.88 11.26
N GLU A 130 12.99 1.11 12.07
CA GLU A 130 12.41 0.23 13.08
C GLU A 130 11.59 1.01 14.12
N ALA A 131 12.15 2.11 14.65
CA ALA A 131 11.48 2.94 15.64
C ALA A 131 10.21 3.61 15.09
N ALA A 132 10.20 3.98 13.81
CA ALA A 132 9.08 4.59 13.12
C ALA A 132 8.10 3.59 12.50
N ARG A 133 8.44 2.29 12.50
CA ARG A 133 7.73 1.22 11.77
C ARG A 133 7.61 1.50 10.28
N THR A 134 8.67 2.05 9.67
CA THR A 134 8.72 2.38 8.24
C THR A 134 8.95 1.11 7.42
N GLY A 135 7.98 0.75 6.59
CA GLY A 135 8.07 -0.34 5.61
C GLY A 135 8.78 0.03 4.31
N GLU A 136 8.93 -0.94 3.41
CA GLU A 136 9.43 -0.71 2.06
C GLU A 136 8.46 0.11 1.20
N ASP A 137 7.16 -0.03 1.44
CA ASP A 137 6.05 0.71 0.84
C ASP A 137 6.09 2.20 1.24
N ASP A 138 6.31 2.48 2.53
CA ASP A 138 6.52 3.84 3.05
C ASP A 138 7.70 4.52 2.37
N LYS A 139 8.81 3.79 2.19
CA LYS A 139 10.01 4.30 1.51
C LYS A 139 9.76 4.59 0.05
N LEU A 140 9.10 3.67 -0.67
CA LEU A 140 8.73 3.90 -2.06
C LEU A 140 7.81 5.12 -2.18
N ALA A 141 6.79 5.22 -1.34
CA ALA A 141 5.85 6.34 -1.31
C ALA A 141 6.58 7.67 -1.04
N ALA A 142 7.50 7.69 -0.08
CA ALA A 142 8.32 8.85 0.21
C ALA A 142 9.20 9.26 -0.98
N ASP A 143 9.83 8.29 -1.66
CA ASP A 143 10.72 8.57 -2.78
C ASP A 143 9.97 9.02 -4.05
N LEU A 144 8.80 8.44 -4.34
CA LEU A 144 7.91 8.93 -5.40
C LEU A 144 7.47 10.38 -5.15
N ARG A 145 7.11 10.71 -3.90
CA ARG A 145 6.74 12.10 -3.52
C ARG A 145 7.92 13.06 -3.63
N ARG A 146 9.13 12.67 -3.19
CA ARG A 146 10.36 13.46 -3.32
C ARG A 146 10.72 13.71 -4.79
N ALA A 147 10.54 12.70 -5.64
CA ALA A 147 10.71 12.80 -7.09
C ALA A 147 9.60 13.63 -7.77
N ARG A 148 8.54 13.99 -7.03
CA ARG A 148 7.33 14.65 -7.55
C ARG A 148 6.71 13.88 -8.71
N GLU A 149 6.75 12.55 -8.65
CA GLU A 149 6.17 11.70 -9.68
C GLU A 149 4.64 11.87 -9.70
N PRO A 150 4.03 12.15 -10.87
CA PRO A 150 2.58 12.18 -10.98
C PRO A 150 1.97 10.80 -10.74
N VAL A 151 1.00 10.74 -9.83
CA VAL A 151 0.27 9.51 -9.47
C VAL A 151 -1.20 9.64 -9.82
N SER A 152 -1.83 8.54 -10.24
CA SER A 152 -3.28 8.49 -10.46
C SER A 152 -3.91 7.22 -9.91
N CYS A 153 -5.07 7.39 -9.26
CA CYS A 153 -5.85 6.29 -8.72
C CYS A 153 -6.92 5.83 -9.73
N THR A 154 -7.21 4.53 -9.78
CA THR A 154 -8.37 4.00 -10.54
C THR A 154 -9.70 4.35 -9.85
N GLY A 155 -9.68 4.52 -8.53
CA GLY A 155 -10.87 4.65 -7.68
C GLY A 155 -11.61 3.33 -7.46
N LEU A 156 -11.03 2.19 -7.86
CA LEU A 156 -11.65 0.87 -7.79
C LEU A 156 -10.97 0.02 -6.71
N PRO A 157 -11.73 -0.55 -5.75
CA PRO A 157 -11.16 -1.38 -4.68
C PRO A 157 -10.96 -2.82 -5.16
N THR A 158 -9.91 -3.02 -5.97
CA THR A 158 -9.61 -4.27 -6.67
C THR A 158 -8.48 -5.08 -6.05
N LEU A 159 -7.85 -4.61 -4.97
CA LEU A 159 -7.01 -5.43 -4.09
C LEU A 159 -7.88 -5.99 -2.96
N ARG A 160 -7.77 -7.29 -2.68
CA ARG A 160 -8.33 -7.96 -1.51
C ARG A 160 -7.18 -8.14 -0.52
N TYR A 161 -7.19 -7.33 0.54
CA TYR A 161 -6.17 -7.33 1.57
C TYR A 161 -6.67 -8.14 2.77
N TYR A 162 -6.00 -9.23 3.13
CA TYR A 162 -6.42 -10.11 4.21
C TYR A 162 -5.69 -9.77 5.52
N LEU A 163 -6.46 -9.55 6.58
CA LEU A 163 -5.98 -9.33 7.94
C LEU A 163 -5.63 -10.65 8.62
N GLY A 164 -4.70 -10.60 9.57
CA GLY A 164 -4.08 -11.74 10.25
C GLY A 164 -2.70 -12.11 9.72
N GLY A 165 -2.24 -11.44 8.65
CA GLY A 165 -0.90 -11.57 8.08
C GLY A 165 0.18 -10.87 8.91
N TYR A 166 1.39 -10.74 8.34
CA TYR A 166 2.57 -10.22 9.05
C TYR A 166 2.33 -8.81 9.63
N SER A 167 1.71 -7.92 8.87
CA SER A 167 1.60 -6.50 9.21
C SER A 167 0.60 -6.17 10.33
N ASN A 168 -0.23 -7.12 10.75
CA ASN A 168 -1.30 -6.87 11.73
C ASN A 168 -1.56 -8.05 12.68
N ASN A 169 -0.65 -9.02 12.74
CA ASN A 169 -0.70 -10.10 13.72
C ASN A 169 0.21 -9.81 14.91
N PHE A 170 -0.30 -9.07 15.89
CA PHE A 170 0.43 -8.72 17.12
C PHE A 170 0.62 -9.90 18.10
N ALA A 171 -0.03 -11.04 17.85
CA ALA A 171 0.10 -12.24 18.67
C ALA A 171 1.25 -13.15 18.22
N SER A 172 1.70 -13.01 16.97
CA SER A 172 2.86 -13.74 16.46
C SER A 172 4.15 -13.20 17.07
N ALA A 173 5.04 -14.11 17.49
CA ALA A 173 6.39 -13.73 17.85
C ALA A 173 7.09 -13.15 16.61
N PHE A 174 7.84 -12.07 16.80
CA PHE A 174 8.74 -11.55 15.76
C PHE A 174 9.64 -12.69 15.25
N ASP A 175 9.60 -12.97 13.96
CA ASP A 175 10.46 -13.98 13.33
C ASP A 175 11.72 -13.31 12.76
N PRO A 176 12.87 -13.39 13.47
CA PRO A 176 14.13 -12.80 12.99
C PRO A 176 14.73 -13.58 11.82
N THR A 177 14.18 -14.74 11.45
CA THR A 177 14.60 -15.51 10.28
C THR A 177 13.99 -14.97 8.99
N PHE A 178 12.92 -14.18 9.09
CA PHE A 178 12.45 -13.29 8.03
C PHE A 178 13.35 -12.04 7.96
N SER A 179 14.65 -12.28 7.78
CA SER A 179 15.63 -11.25 7.45
C SER A 179 16.05 -11.49 6.01
N TRP A 180 16.03 -10.45 5.18
CA TRP A 180 16.83 -10.39 3.96
C TRP A 180 18.32 -10.40 4.34
N ARG A 181 18.81 -11.50 4.92
CA ARG A 181 20.25 -11.74 5.03
C ARG A 181 20.72 -12.06 3.62
N ALA A 182 21.31 -11.03 3.01
CA ALA A 182 22.10 -11.13 1.79
C ALA A 182 23.14 -12.26 1.85
#